data_AF-A0AAW4VFG4-F1
#
_entry.id   AF-A0AAW4VFG4-F1
#
_cell.length_a   1.000
_cell.length_b   1.000
_cell.length_c   1.000
_cell.angle_alpha   90.00
_cell.angle_beta   90.00
_cell.angle_gamma   90.00
#
_symmetry.space_group_name_H-M   'P 1'
#
loop_
_entity.id
_entity.type
_entity.pdbx_description
1 polymer ?
#
loop_
_entity_poly.entity_id
_entity_poly.type
_entity_poly.pdbx_seq_one_letter_code
_entity_poly.pdbx_strand_id
1 'polypeptide(L)'
;MIKKVNNKGMTLVEIVVVLLIASIIMTITGGILVNSLGYFDTTTKKSLDKQTLDGVLDFISNEITYATDVRVSNTKPDDRDWHYLYVLKNDKNKGRLYRDGKAVFDDDYYINNRDLQMDVRGFTTNGYRLDLTLKYLNGTEEVYSTKNTYELVNFNINTTDKTTLFSNISSTTQLSENTKLYYIKDDSSNNSDDNEKEDSEITVAKQVECINTKNNRGDYVEGRHYSKGDFVYCDGSWWQLIQDKSNATSPDKSKARWWKKINKNYSPLSAYTKGDIVFFEKEQCYYQCLQDMYSMGVGSDSSDGYAPDGFNGKQTYWKYIGPKNTVTKDVHNCDDISIRRTDTVLNKLDRLTESQINSIPKYDVNKTDYKIGDYIYNEEKNGIKQYYLKVLDGSGGPGSSASSGWQILSRDWNKNSAYLKGDIVLYSEAQDLGYLKAMQNINKDNNPTTWPHMLEIVNGNPNPNYFWSTVN
;
A
#
# COMPACT_ATOMS: atom_id res chain seq x y z
N MET A 1 3.31 -27.50 66.84
CA MET A 1 4.11 -26.31 67.22
C MET A 1 3.32 -25.08 66.79
N ILE A 2 2.69 -24.38 67.73
CA ILE A 2 1.72 -23.30 67.46
C ILE A 2 2.50 -22.01 67.18
N LYS A 3 2.26 -21.38 66.02
CA LYS A 3 2.87 -20.12 65.60
C LYS A 3 2.32 -19.00 66.49
N LYS A 4 3.15 -18.40 67.34
CA LYS A 4 2.79 -17.20 68.11
C LYS A 4 2.52 -16.05 67.13
N VAL A 5 1.27 -15.60 67.06
CA VAL A 5 0.92 -14.33 66.40
C VAL A 5 1.24 -13.21 67.39
N ASN A 6 2.16 -12.32 67.01
CA ASN A 6 2.62 -11.21 67.84
C ASN A 6 1.68 -10.01 67.63
N ASN A 7 0.71 -9.82 68.52
CA ASN A 7 -0.23 -8.69 68.48
C ASN A 7 0.38 -7.42 69.11
N LYS A 8 1.52 -6.95 68.59
CA LYS A 8 1.99 -5.58 68.91
C LYS A 8 1.25 -4.62 67.97
N GLY A 9 0.30 -3.85 68.52
CA GLY A 9 -0.31 -2.74 67.78
C GLY A 9 0.75 -1.72 67.36
N MET A 10 0.54 -1.07 66.21
CA MET A 10 1.44 -0.03 65.71
C MET A 10 1.50 1.12 66.70
N THR A 11 2.72 1.57 67.00
CA THR A 11 2.94 2.77 67.81
C THR A 11 2.55 4.02 67.03
N LEU A 12 2.20 5.10 67.74
CA LEU A 12 1.82 6.38 67.12
C LEU A 12 2.93 6.90 66.17
N VAL A 13 4.19 6.71 66.55
CA VAL A 13 5.35 7.12 65.75
C VAL A 13 5.42 6.34 64.43
N GLU A 14 5.17 5.04 64.45
CA GLU A 14 5.14 4.22 63.23
C GLU A 14 3.99 4.63 62.30
N ILE A 15 2.81 4.98 62.84
CA ILE A 15 1.69 5.50 62.03
C ILE A 15 2.09 6.81 61.35
N VAL A 16 2.69 7.75 62.09
CA VAL A 16 3.09 9.06 61.55
C VAL A 16 4.16 8.91 60.47
N VAL A 17 5.15 8.03 60.66
CA VAL A 17 6.20 7.77 59.66
C VAL A 17 5.61 7.13 58.39
N VAL A 18 4.71 6.15 58.53
CA VAL A 18 4.05 5.51 57.37
C VAL A 18 3.21 6.51 56.60
N LEU A 19 2.44 7.37 57.28
CA LEU A 19 1.65 8.42 56.63
C LEU A 19 2.52 9.44 55.89
N LEU A 20 3.67 9.81 56.47
CA LEU A 20 4.60 10.74 55.86
C LEU A 20 5.23 10.15 54.59
N ILE A 21 5.68 8.90 54.64
CA ILE A 21 6.20 8.18 53.45
C ILE A 21 5.11 8.04 52.38
N ALA A 22 3.88 7.69 52.75
CA ALA A 22 2.76 7.58 51.83
C ALA A 22 2.43 8.92 51.15
N SER A 23 2.50 10.05 51.87
CA SER A 23 2.26 11.38 51.32
C SER A 23 3.32 11.80 50.28
N ILE A 24 4.59 11.45 50.52
CA ILE A 24 5.70 11.71 49.60
C ILE A 24 5.52 10.88 48.33
N ILE A 25 5.19 9.58 48.48
CA ILE A 25 4.95 8.68 47.34
C ILE A 25 3.76 9.18 46.51
N MET A 26 2.64 9.56 47.14
CA MET A 26 1.48 10.10 46.40
C MET A 26 1.81 11.39 45.66
N THR A 27 2.65 12.26 46.23
CA THR A 27 3.07 13.50 45.57
C THR A 27 3.93 13.21 44.34
N ILE A 28 4.88 12.27 44.45
CA ILE A 28 5.74 11.84 43.33
C ILE A 28 4.90 11.16 42.24
N THR A 29 4.05 10.20 42.61
CA THR A 29 3.18 9.48 41.67
C THR A 29 2.17 10.41 41.01
N GLY A 30 1.59 11.35 41.75
CA GLY A 30 0.68 12.37 41.21
C GLY A 30 1.39 13.29 40.21
N GLY A 31 2.60 13.75 40.52
CA GLY A 31 3.41 14.57 39.61
C GLY A 31 3.78 13.82 38.32
N ILE A 32 4.18 12.55 38.42
CA ILE A 32 4.46 11.70 37.26
C ILE A 32 3.21 11.50 36.41
N LEU A 33 2.05 11.26 37.03
CA LEU A 33 0.81 10.99 36.30
C LEU A 33 0.29 12.24 35.55
N VAL A 34 0.34 13.41 36.17
CA VAL A 34 -0.03 14.68 35.52
C VAL A 34 0.91 15.01 34.36
N ASN A 35 2.22 14.87 34.55
CA ASN A 35 3.19 15.10 33.47
C ASN A 35 3.05 14.09 32.32
N SER A 36 2.77 12.82 32.65
CA SER A 36 2.56 11.78 31.64
C SER A 36 1.29 12.03 30.83
N LEU A 37 0.18 12.42 31.47
CA LEU A 37 -1.07 12.76 30.76
C LEU A 37 -0.91 13.98 29.86
N GLY A 38 -0.20 15.02 30.30
CA GLY A 38 0.11 16.19 29.46
C GLY A 38 1.00 15.83 28.26
N TYR A 39 1.95 14.90 28.43
CA TYR A 39 2.76 14.37 27.34
C TYR A 39 1.93 13.59 26.31
N PHE A 40 1.00 12.74 26.77
CA PHE A 40 0.09 11.99 25.89
C PHE A 40 -0.85 12.90 25.09
N ASP A 41 -1.42 13.93 25.71
CA ASP A 41 -2.27 14.90 25.01
C ASP A 41 -1.47 15.67 23.94
N THR A 42 -0.27 16.13 24.28
CA THR A 42 0.61 16.84 23.34
C THR A 42 1.04 15.95 22.17
N THR A 43 1.40 14.68 22.45
CA THR A 43 1.78 13.71 21.42
C THR A 43 0.62 13.35 20.51
N THR A 44 -0.58 13.18 21.08
CA THR A 44 -1.81 12.88 20.33
C THR A 44 -2.17 14.04 19.41
N LYS A 45 -2.17 15.27 19.92
CA LYS A 45 -2.42 16.48 19.13
C LYS A 45 -1.41 16.62 17.99
N LYS A 46 -0.11 16.42 18.25
CA LYS A 46 0.93 16.49 17.21
C LYS A 46 0.78 15.39 16.15
N SER A 47 0.35 14.18 16.55
CA SER A 47 0.08 13.09 15.61
C SER A 47 -1.11 13.40 14.69
N LEU A 48 -2.17 14.01 15.23
CA LEU A 48 -3.34 14.44 14.46
C LEU A 48 -3.02 15.65 13.56
N ASP A 49 -2.24 16.61 14.06
CA ASP A 49 -1.72 17.74 13.25
C ASP A 49 -0.88 17.23 12.08
N LYS A 50 -0.06 16.20 12.30
CA LYS A 50 0.69 15.54 11.22
C LYS A 50 -0.24 14.86 10.22
N GLN A 51 -1.14 14.01 10.68
CA GLN A 51 -2.04 13.24 9.82
C GLN A 51 -2.88 14.14 8.90
N THR A 52 -3.42 15.23 9.44
CA THR A 52 -4.26 16.16 8.67
C THR A 52 -3.43 17.02 7.72
N LEU A 53 -2.25 17.50 8.13
CA LEU A 53 -1.39 18.28 7.25
C LEU A 53 -0.79 17.44 6.10
N ASP A 54 -0.44 16.17 6.38
CA ASP A 54 0.04 15.22 5.38
C ASP A 54 -1.08 14.85 4.40
N GLY A 55 -2.34 14.73 4.83
CA GLY A 55 -3.46 14.52 3.90
C GLY A 55 -3.78 15.74 3.03
N VAL A 56 -3.61 16.96 3.55
CA VAL A 56 -3.65 18.19 2.72
C VAL A 56 -2.54 18.17 1.68
N LEU A 57 -1.32 17.75 2.06
CA LEU A 57 -0.19 17.62 1.14
C LEU A 57 -0.45 16.56 0.06
N ASP A 58 -1.05 15.43 0.43
CA ASP A 58 -1.37 14.33 -0.47
C ASP A 58 -2.37 14.77 -1.54
N PHE A 59 -3.46 15.43 -1.13
CA PHE A 59 -4.42 16.02 -2.06
C PHE A 59 -3.75 16.96 -3.07
N ILE A 60 -2.93 17.91 -2.59
CA ILE A 60 -2.21 18.84 -3.48
C ILE A 60 -1.24 18.06 -4.38
N SER A 61 -0.60 17.02 -3.88
CA SER A 61 0.33 16.21 -4.67
C SER A 61 -0.39 15.45 -5.78
N ASN A 62 -1.57 14.90 -5.53
CA ASN A 62 -2.39 14.24 -6.54
C ASN A 62 -2.82 15.20 -7.65
N GLU A 63 -3.12 16.45 -7.30
CA GLU A 63 -3.50 17.47 -8.28
C GLU A 63 -2.32 17.99 -9.10
N ILE A 64 -1.15 18.18 -8.50
CA ILE A 64 0.01 18.82 -9.14
C ILE A 64 0.90 17.83 -9.89
N THR A 65 1.04 16.58 -9.42
CA THR A 65 1.97 15.60 -10.03
C THR A 65 1.61 15.25 -11.47
N TYR A 66 0.31 15.20 -11.77
CA TYR A 66 -0.22 14.86 -13.10
C TYR A 66 -0.69 16.08 -13.91
N ALA A 67 -0.42 17.29 -13.43
CA ALA A 67 -0.78 18.51 -14.14
C ALA A 67 0.06 18.69 -15.42
N THR A 68 -0.57 19.18 -16.49
CA THR A 68 0.04 19.51 -17.78
C THR A 68 0.51 20.97 -17.86
N ASP A 69 -0.06 21.87 -17.05
CA ASP A 69 0.43 23.25 -16.85
C ASP A 69 0.30 23.61 -15.35
N VAL A 70 1.26 24.35 -14.79
CA VAL A 70 1.24 24.80 -13.38
C VAL A 70 1.85 26.21 -13.28
N ARG A 71 1.11 27.15 -12.68
CA ARG A 71 1.51 28.56 -12.54
C ARG A 71 1.02 29.14 -11.22
N VAL A 72 1.79 30.03 -10.60
CA VAL A 72 1.29 30.84 -9.49
C VAL A 72 0.95 32.21 -10.02
N SER A 73 -0.25 32.72 -9.75
CA SER A 73 -0.69 34.00 -10.28
C SER A 73 -1.78 34.62 -9.40
N ASN A 74 -1.97 35.93 -9.54
CA ASN A 74 -3.08 36.64 -8.90
C ASN A 74 -4.37 36.54 -9.72
N THR A 75 -4.24 36.31 -11.02
CA THR A 75 -5.36 36.18 -11.97
C THR A 75 -5.23 34.91 -12.78
N LYS A 76 -6.37 34.43 -13.30
CA LYS A 76 -6.41 33.29 -14.22
C LYS A 76 -5.38 33.51 -15.36
N PRO A 77 -4.47 32.55 -15.63
CA PRO A 77 -3.37 32.79 -16.57
C PRO A 77 -3.81 33.00 -18.03
N ASP A 78 -4.82 32.26 -18.49
CA ASP A 78 -5.40 32.36 -19.83
C ASP A 78 -6.82 31.74 -19.87
N ASP A 79 -7.41 31.64 -21.06
CA ASP A 79 -8.79 31.18 -21.24
C ASP A 79 -9.00 29.66 -21.10
N ARG A 80 -7.94 28.85 -20.96
CA ARG A 80 -8.05 27.40 -20.78
C ARG A 80 -8.77 27.03 -19.48
N ASP A 81 -9.17 25.76 -19.35
CA ASP A 81 -9.81 25.26 -18.12
C ASP A 81 -8.76 25.00 -17.04
N TRP A 82 -8.50 26.05 -16.27
CA TRP A 82 -7.58 26.02 -15.13
C TRP A 82 -8.33 25.72 -13.83
N HIS A 83 -7.79 24.78 -13.07
CA HIS A 83 -8.08 24.62 -11.65
C HIS A 83 -7.18 25.53 -10.81
N TYR A 84 -7.60 25.88 -9.59
CA TYR A 84 -6.79 26.71 -8.70
C TYR A 84 -6.90 26.33 -7.22
N LEU A 85 -5.75 26.34 -6.54
CA LEU A 85 -5.59 26.08 -5.11
C LEU A 85 -5.14 27.33 -4.37
N TYR A 86 -5.71 27.54 -3.18
CA TYR A 86 -5.32 28.61 -2.27
C TYR A 86 -5.78 28.34 -0.85
N VAL A 87 -5.28 29.13 0.10
CA VAL A 87 -5.71 29.10 1.49
C VAL A 87 -6.58 30.31 1.79
N LEU A 88 -7.75 30.07 2.39
CA LEU A 88 -8.66 31.11 2.85
C LEU A 88 -8.95 30.95 4.35
N LYS A 89 -9.17 32.07 5.04
CA LYS A 89 -9.56 32.07 6.45
C LYS A 89 -11.04 31.74 6.57
N ASN A 90 -11.39 30.74 7.38
CA ASN A 90 -12.77 30.47 7.76
C ASN A 90 -13.30 31.48 8.80
N ASP A 91 -14.55 31.30 9.23
CA ASP A 91 -15.22 32.14 10.25
C ASP A 91 -14.47 32.21 11.59
N LYS A 92 -13.60 31.24 11.88
CA LYS A 92 -12.77 31.18 13.09
C LYS A 92 -11.37 31.81 12.88
N ASN A 93 -11.16 32.51 11.76
CA ASN A 93 -9.89 33.07 11.33
C ASN A 93 -8.75 32.02 11.22
N LYS A 94 -9.10 30.81 10.78
CA LYS A 94 -8.17 29.71 10.54
C LYS A 94 -8.08 29.40 9.04
N GLY A 95 -6.88 29.24 8.53
CA GLY A 95 -6.63 28.90 7.13
C GLY A 95 -7.14 27.51 6.80
N ARG A 96 -7.77 27.39 5.64
CA ARG A 96 -8.31 26.16 5.06
C ARG A 96 -7.95 26.08 3.59
N LEU A 97 -7.73 24.87 3.08
CA LEU A 97 -7.46 24.66 1.67
C LEU A 97 -8.75 24.77 0.85
N TYR A 98 -8.70 25.55 -0.22
CA TYR A 98 -9.76 25.70 -1.20
C TYR A 98 -9.28 25.28 -2.59
N ARG A 99 -10.18 24.62 -3.33
CA ARG A 99 -10.05 24.30 -4.76
C ARG A 99 -11.25 24.89 -5.48
N ASP A 100 -10.99 25.66 -6.53
CA ASP A 100 -12.02 26.23 -7.40
C ASP A 100 -13.15 26.98 -6.66
N GLY A 101 -12.80 27.63 -5.55
CA GLY A 101 -13.75 28.39 -4.72
C GLY A 101 -14.50 27.56 -3.67
N LYS A 102 -14.27 26.25 -3.59
CA LYS A 102 -14.86 25.35 -2.58
C LYS A 102 -13.81 24.88 -1.59
N ALA A 103 -14.20 24.72 -0.32
CA ALA A 103 -13.33 24.09 0.67
C ALA A 103 -13.08 22.64 0.26
N VAL A 104 -11.81 22.20 0.31
CA VAL A 104 -11.43 20.83 -0.07
C VAL A 104 -11.81 19.85 1.03
N PHE A 105 -11.65 20.26 2.28
CA PHE A 105 -11.96 19.48 3.47
C PHE A 105 -12.89 20.28 4.36
N ASP A 106 -13.84 19.58 4.99
CA ASP A 106 -14.70 20.17 6.01
C ASP A 106 -13.91 20.63 7.24
N ASP A 107 -14.49 21.56 7.99
CA ASP A 107 -13.83 22.14 9.17
C ASP A 107 -13.46 21.09 10.23
N ASP A 108 -14.23 19.98 10.30
CA ASP A 108 -14.02 18.86 11.22
C ASP A 108 -12.78 18.02 10.88
N TYR A 109 -12.34 18.03 9.61
CA TYR A 109 -11.07 17.41 9.21
C TYR A 109 -9.89 18.06 9.96
N TYR A 110 -9.97 19.35 10.23
CA TYR A 110 -8.93 20.11 10.94
C TYR A 110 -9.11 19.97 12.46
N ILE A 111 -8.92 18.76 12.98
CA ILE A 111 -9.29 18.33 14.35
C ILE A 111 -8.79 19.30 15.45
N ASN A 112 -7.56 19.80 15.37
CA ASN A 112 -6.99 20.73 16.36
C ASN A 112 -7.23 22.21 16.01
N ASN A 113 -8.01 22.49 14.97
CA ASN A 113 -8.38 23.81 14.48
C ASN A 113 -7.18 24.75 14.30
N ARG A 114 -6.08 24.19 13.79
CA ARG A 114 -4.85 24.92 13.49
C ARG A 114 -5.05 25.84 12.31
N ASP A 115 -4.20 26.84 12.22
CA ASP A 115 -4.19 27.78 11.11
C ASP A 115 -3.29 27.24 10.00
N LEU A 116 -3.88 26.80 8.88
CA LEU A 116 -3.13 26.32 7.72
C LEU A 116 -2.47 27.49 7.00
N GLN A 117 -1.20 27.32 6.63
CA GLN A 117 -0.47 28.19 5.71
C GLN A 117 0.16 27.36 4.61
N MET A 118 0.12 27.88 3.38
CA MET A 118 0.71 27.26 2.20
C MET A 118 1.66 28.23 1.52
N ASP A 119 2.93 27.84 1.41
CA ASP A 119 3.99 28.62 0.79
C ASP A 119 4.55 27.84 -0.42
N VAL A 120 4.71 28.51 -1.56
CA VAL A 120 5.25 27.92 -2.80
C VAL A 120 6.49 28.66 -3.28
N ARG A 121 7.41 27.96 -3.93
CA ARG A 121 8.58 28.56 -4.57
C ARG A 121 8.84 27.89 -5.93
N GLY A 122 8.70 28.67 -6.99
CA GLY A 122 9.13 28.28 -8.34
C GLY A 122 10.61 28.64 -8.59
N PHE A 123 11.28 27.86 -9.44
CA PHE A 123 12.67 28.14 -9.82
C PHE A 123 12.73 28.64 -11.26
N THR A 124 13.41 29.77 -11.48
CA THR A 124 13.56 30.38 -12.81
C THR A 124 14.67 29.75 -13.65
N THR A 125 15.72 29.21 -13.01
CA THR A 125 16.89 28.61 -13.68
C THR A 125 16.66 27.13 -14.06
N ASN A 126 15.84 26.42 -13.29
CA ASN A 126 15.33 25.08 -13.54
C ASN A 126 13.80 25.16 -13.58
N GLY A 127 13.26 25.71 -14.67
CA GLY A 127 11.86 26.14 -14.86
C GLY A 127 10.75 25.10 -14.66
N TYR A 128 11.08 23.93 -14.12
CA TYR A 128 10.25 22.75 -13.94
C TYR A 128 10.24 22.25 -12.48
N ARG A 129 10.83 22.99 -11.54
CA ARG A 129 10.78 22.65 -10.11
C ARG A 129 9.86 23.58 -9.33
N LEU A 130 8.95 23.00 -8.56
CA LEU A 130 8.08 23.70 -7.60
C LEU A 130 8.30 23.11 -6.20
N ASP A 131 8.77 23.93 -5.26
CA ASP A 131 8.82 23.57 -3.85
C ASP A 131 7.55 24.06 -3.15
N LEU A 132 6.85 23.16 -2.48
CA LEU A 132 5.67 23.43 -1.67
C LEU A 132 5.97 23.20 -0.19
N THR A 133 5.56 24.13 0.66
CA THR A 133 5.64 24.02 2.12
C THR A 133 4.26 24.28 2.72
N LEU A 134 3.78 23.33 3.51
CA LEU A 134 2.57 23.49 4.32
C LEU A 134 2.95 23.61 5.79
N LYS A 135 2.23 24.47 6.52
CA LYS A 135 2.45 24.71 7.95
C LYS A 135 1.13 24.78 8.69
N TYR A 136 1.13 24.26 9.91
CA TYR A 136 0.13 24.60 10.91
C TYR A 136 0.68 25.57 11.93
N LEU A 137 -0.02 26.69 12.10
CA LEU A 137 0.30 27.71 13.08
C LEU A 137 -0.67 27.64 14.27
N ASN A 138 -0.12 27.94 15.44
CA ASN A 138 -0.87 28.29 16.63
C ASN A 138 -0.59 29.75 16.99
N GLY A 139 -1.41 30.66 16.48
CA GLY A 139 -1.07 32.08 16.49
C GLY A 139 0.06 32.33 15.50
N THR A 140 1.24 32.69 16.00
CA THR A 140 2.44 32.93 15.18
C THR A 140 3.45 31.79 15.22
N GLU A 141 3.24 30.78 16.08
CA GLU A 141 4.20 29.68 16.26
C GLU A 141 3.88 28.53 15.30
N GLU A 142 4.91 28.04 14.61
CA GLU A 142 4.83 26.83 13.78
C GLU A 142 4.77 25.59 14.70
N VAL A 143 3.67 24.85 14.60
CA VAL A 143 3.44 23.62 15.38
C VAL A 143 3.92 22.40 14.60
N TYR A 144 3.65 22.38 13.30
CA TYR A 144 4.05 21.31 12.39
C TYR A 144 4.18 21.85 10.97
N SER A 145 5.14 21.33 10.22
CA SER A 145 5.30 21.64 8.80
C SER A 145 5.71 20.40 8.03
N THR A 146 5.26 20.35 6.78
CA THR A 146 5.59 19.31 5.81
C THR A 146 5.90 19.97 4.47
N LYS A 147 6.73 19.34 3.66
CA LYS A 147 7.27 19.91 2.42
C LYS A 147 7.31 18.87 1.33
N ASN A 148 7.02 19.28 0.11
CA ASN A 148 7.22 18.43 -1.07
C ASN A 148 7.86 19.24 -2.19
N THR A 149 8.58 18.55 -3.07
CA THR A 149 9.22 19.12 -4.25
C THR A 149 8.70 18.38 -5.47
N TYR A 150 8.05 19.13 -6.37
CA TYR A 150 7.55 18.59 -7.63
C TYR A 150 8.57 18.87 -8.73
N GLU A 151 9.06 17.80 -9.36
CA GLU A 151 9.78 17.86 -10.62
C GLU A 151 8.79 17.64 -11.76
N LEU A 152 8.40 18.73 -12.40
CA LEU A 152 7.43 18.79 -13.49
C LEU A 152 8.09 18.35 -14.81
N VAL A 153 8.61 17.12 -14.86
CA VAL A 153 9.42 16.60 -15.98
C VAL A 153 8.58 16.32 -17.24
N ASN A 154 7.28 16.04 -17.09
CA ASN A 154 6.33 15.82 -18.18
C ASN A 154 6.16 17.03 -19.13
N PHE A 155 6.67 18.20 -18.72
CA PHE A 155 6.59 19.46 -19.45
C PHE A 155 7.65 19.55 -20.56
N ASN A 156 8.51 18.52 -20.70
CA ASN A 156 9.62 18.49 -21.65
C ASN A 156 9.26 17.98 -23.06
N ILE A 157 8.01 17.56 -23.32
CA ILE A 157 7.71 16.87 -24.58
C ILE A 157 7.16 17.79 -25.68
N ASN A 158 6.55 18.95 -25.39
CA ASN A 158 5.86 19.73 -26.45
C ASN A 158 5.74 21.25 -26.19
N THR A 159 6.83 21.99 -25.95
CA THR A 159 6.76 23.46 -26.12
C THR A 159 7.96 24.01 -26.89
N THR A 160 7.70 24.49 -28.10
CA THR A 160 8.64 25.20 -28.98
C THR A 160 9.02 26.58 -28.41
N ASP A 161 8.30 27.06 -27.38
CA ASP A 161 8.55 28.33 -26.71
C ASP A 161 9.05 28.10 -25.29
N LYS A 162 10.32 28.46 -25.04
CA LYS A 162 10.96 28.54 -23.72
C LYS A 162 10.33 29.64 -22.86
N THR A 163 9.06 29.52 -22.49
CA THR A 163 8.47 30.37 -21.46
C THR A 163 8.82 29.77 -20.10
N THR A 164 9.56 30.49 -19.28
CA THR A 164 9.86 30.08 -17.91
C THR A 164 8.54 30.06 -17.12
N LEU A 165 8.05 28.87 -16.79
CA LEU A 165 6.74 28.62 -16.13
C LEU A 165 6.55 29.43 -14.83
N PHE A 166 7.65 29.79 -14.17
CA PHE A 166 7.68 30.56 -12.91
C PHE A 166 8.33 31.95 -13.05
N SER A 167 8.26 32.58 -14.23
CA SER A 167 8.87 33.90 -14.51
C SER A 167 8.54 35.01 -13.50
N ASN A 168 7.42 34.88 -12.79
CA ASN A 168 6.88 35.86 -11.86
C ASN A 168 7.17 35.55 -10.37
N ILE A 169 7.88 34.45 -10.06
CA ILE A 169 8.13 34.01 -8.69
C ILE A 169 9.55 33.44 -8.58
N SER A 170 10.47 34.23 -8.02
CA SER A 170 11.83 33.80 -7.71
C SER A 170 12.05 33.53 -6.20
N SER A 171 11.10 33.94 -5.37
CA SER A 171 11.10 33.80 -3.90
C SER A 171 9.90 32.97 -3.41
N THR A 172 9.98 32.51 -2.16
CA THR A 172 8.84 31.87 -1.49
C THR A 172 7.65 32.84 -1.42
N THR A 173 6.49 32.39 -1.90
CA THR A 173 5.24 33.15 -1.95
C THR A 173 4.16 32.39 -1.20
N GLN A 174 3.51 33.07 -0.25
CA GLN A 174 2.37 32.51 0.47
C GLN A 174 1.12 32.57 -0.41
N LEU A 175 0.41 31.45 -0.54
CA LEU A 175 -0.84 31.39 -1.27
C LEU A 175 -1.99 31.91 -0.40
N SER A 176 -2.87 32.67 -1.03
CA SER A 176 -4.05 33.31 -0.45
C SER A 176 -5.12 33.49 -1.51
N GLU A 177 -6.28 34.04 -1.15
CA GLU A 177 -7.31 34.38 -2.14
C GLU A 177 -6.80 35.28 -3.27
N ASN A 178 -5.81 36.13 -3.00
CA ASN A 178 -5.23 37.03 -3.99
C ASN A 178 -4.09 36.41 -4.80
N THR A 179 -3.52 35.29 -4.36
CA THR A 179 -2.38 34.63 -5.01
C THR A 179 -2.58 33.13 -4.97
N LYS A 180 -2.89 32.55 -6.12
CA LYS A 180 -3.37 31.18 -6.26
C LYS A 180 -2.37 30.33 -7.05
N LEU A 181 -2.34 29.03 -6.78
CA LEU A 181 -1.64 28.04 -7.58
C LEU A 181 -2.62 27.48 -8.62
N TYR A 182 -2.46 27.90 -9.86
CA TYR A 182 -3.22 27.44 -11.01
C TYR A 182 -2.58 26.21 -11.63
N TYR A 183 -3.39 25.25 -12.05
CA TYR A 183 -2.93 24.08 -12.79
C TYR A 183 -3.97 23.58 -13.79
N ILE A 184 -3.51 22.92 -14.85
CA ILE A 184 -4.36 22.21 -15.81
C ILE A 184 -4.10 20.73 -15.62
N LYS A 185 -5.16 19.96 -15.44
CA LYS A 185 -5.14 18.50 -15.42
C LYS A 185 -5.85 18.04 -16.69
N ASP A 186 -5.25 17.09 -17.41
CA ASP A 186 -5.92 16.55 -18.61
C ASP A 186 -7.06 15.64 -18.14
N ASP A 187 -8.27 16.19 -18.08
CA ASP A 187 -9.48 15.50 -17.64
C ASP A 187 -9.96 14.43 -18.65
N SER A 188 -9.16 14.11 -19.68
CA SER A 188 -9.40 12.94 -20.55
C SER A 188 -9.36 11.60 -19.81
N SER A 189 -9.00 11.59 -18.54
CA SER A 189 -9.43 10.58 -17.58
C SER A 189 -10.35 11.19 -16.52
N ASN A 190 -11.65 10.92 -16.60
CA ASN A 190 -12.58 11.03 -15.48
C ASN A 190 -12.18 10.02 -14.39
N ASN A 191 -11.10 10.31 -13.67
CA ASN A 191 -10.84 9.74 -12.37
C ASN A 191 -11.26 10.79 -11.34
N SER A 192 -12.52 10.69 -10.92
CA SER A 192 -12.93 11.15 -9.60
C SER A 192 -12.11 10.35 -8.57
N ASP A 193 -11.01 10.94 -8.12
CA ASP A 193 -10.28 10.42 -6.97
C ASP A 193 -10.62 11.33 -5.78
N ASP A 194 -11.82 11.12 -5.25
CA ASP A 194 -12.13 11.41 -3.86
C ASP A 194 -11.31 10.43 -3.01
N ASN A 195 -10.04 10.75 -2.77
CA ASN A 195 -9.28 10.12 -1.68
C ASN A 195 -9.45 10.94 -0.40
N GLU A 196 -10.70 11.05 0.07
CA GLU A 196 -10.90 10.79 1.50
C GLU A 196 -10.36 9.37 1.77
N LYS A 197 -10.09 9.01 3.02
CA LYS A 197 -10.30 7.61 3.36
C LYS A 197 -11.80 7.37 3.22
N GLU A 198 -12.28 7.23 1.98
CA GLU A 198 -13.56 6.64 1.69
C GLU A 198 -13.55 5.33 2.47
N ASP A 199 -14.63 5.05 3.18
CA ASP A 199 -15.07 3.66 3.26
C ASP A 199 -15.13 3.19 1.81
N SER A 200 -14.02 2.63 1.31
CA SER A 200 -13.77 2.45 -0.11
C SER A 200 -15.01 1.86 -0.74
N GLU A 201 -15.57 2.53 -1.75
CA GLU A 201 -16.82 2.09 -2.37
C GLU A 201 -16.74 0.58 -2.62
N ILE A 202 -17.73 -0.16 -2.10
CA ILE A 202 -17.73 -1.63 -2.15
C ILE A 202 -17.89 -2.05 -3.61
N THR A 203 -16.76 -2.20 -4.28
CA THR A 203 -16.56 -2.55 -5.69
C THR A 203 -15.43 -3.55 -5.80
N VAL A 204 -15.22 -4.10 -6.99
CA VAL A 204 -14.11 -5.01 -7.24
C VAL A 204 -12.74 -4.38 -6.92
N ALA A 205 -12.58 -3.06 -6.99
CA ALA A 205 -11.35 -2.38 -6.59
C ALA A 205 -10.98 -2.60 -5.12
N LYS A 206 -11.97 -2.66 -4.20
CA LYS A 206 -11.75 -2.87 -2.76
C LYS A 206 -11.04 -4.20 -2.46
N GLN A 207 -11.19 -5.19 -3.33
CA GLN A 207 -10.54 -6.51 -3.18
C GLN A 207 -8.99 -6.43 -3.24
N VAL A 208 -8.40 -5.29 -3.60
CA VAL A 208 -6.97 -5.03 -3.44
C VAL A 208 -6.52 -5.14 -1.98
N GLU A 209 -7.39 -4.83 -1.02
CA GLU A 209 -7.12 -4.96 0.43
C GLU A 209 -6.95 -6.43 0.86
N CYS A 210 -7.44 -7.38 0.05
CA CYS A 210 -7.22 -8.79 0.30
C CYS A 210 -5.79 -9.27 -0.05
N ILE A 211 -4.98 -8.44 -0.71
CA ILE A 211 -3.62 -8.81 -1.11
C ILE A 211 -2.71 -8.86 0.13
N ASN A 212 -2.07 -10.00 0.34
CA ASN A 212 -1.10 -10.22 1.40
C ASN A 212 0.02 -11.17 0.94
N THR A 213 0.99 -11.42 1.80
CA THR A 213 2.13 -12.31 1.52
C THR A 213 1.76 -13.76 1.19
N LYS A 214 0.55 -14.22 1.52
CA LYS A 214 0.10 -15.58 1.21
C LYS A 214 -0.45 -15.71 -0.21
N ASN A 215 -1.01 -14.63 -0.77
CA ASN A 215 -1.69 -14.66 -2.07
C ASN A 215 -1.05 -13.80 -3.16
N ASN A 216 -0.18 -12.85 -2.82
CA ASN A 216 0.56 -12.06 -3.79
C ASN A 216 1.64 -12.89 -4.51
N ARG A 217 1.68 -12.82 -5.84
CA ARG A 217 2.66 -13.48 -6.72
C ARG A 217 3.61 -12.51 -7.42
N GLY A 218 3.43 -11.20 -7.22
CA GLY A 218 4.12 -10.16 -7.98
C GLY A 218 3.68 -10.12 -9.44
N ASP A 219 4.62 -9.80 -10.33
CA ASP A 219 4.34 -9.74 -11.77
C ASP A 219 3.92 -11.11 -12.34
N TYR A 220 3.00 -11.08 -13.30
CA TYR A 220 2.63 -12.27 -14.06
C TYR A 220 3.82 -12.80 -14.87
N VAL A 221 4.06 -14.10 -14.77
CA VAL A 221 5.11 -14.82 -15.50
C VAL A 221 4.48 -15.94 -16.31
N GLU A 222 4.66 -15.88 -17.63
CA GLU A 222 4.15 -16.89 -18.53
C GLU A 222 4.76 -18.26 -18.23
N GLY A 223 3.91 -19.30 -18.19
CA GLY A 223 4.32 -20.66 -17.84
C GLY A 223 4.46 -20.95 -16.34
N ARG A 224 4.29 -19.96 -15.46
CA ARG A 224 4.24 -20.20 -14.01
C ARG A 224 2.90 -20.80 -13.62
N HIS A 225 2.93 -21.77 -12.70
CA HIS A 225 1.72 -22.32 -12.09
C HIS A 225 1.14 -21.37 -11.01
N TYR A 226 -0.18 -21.17 -11.07
CA TYR A 226 -0.95 -20.31 -10.16
C TYR A 226 -2.13 -21.09 -9.55
N SER A 227 -2.49 -20.75 -8.32
CA SER A 227 -3.62 -21.36 -7.58
C SER A 227 -4.76 -20.37 -7.42
N LYS A 228 -6.01 -20.86 -7.32
CA LYS A 228 -7.16 -20.00 -7.02
C LYS A 228 -6.87 -19.13 -5.80
N GLY A 229 -7.19 -17.84 -5.92
CA GLY A 229 -6.92 -16.82 -4.93
C GLY A 229 -5.59 -16.08 -5.11
N ASP A 230 -4.71 -16.52 -6.03
CA ASP A 230 -3.46 -15.81 -6.32
C ASP A 230 -3.74 -14.44 -6.96
N PHE A 231 -2.99 -13.43 -6.51
CA PHE A 231 -2.95 -12.10 -7.11
C PHE A 231 -1.67 -11.89 -7.90
N VAL A 232 -1.78 -11.39 -9.12
CA VAL A 232 -0.65 -11.03 -9.99
C VAL A 232 -0.81 -9.61 -10.51
N TYR A 233 0.31 -8.93 -10.78
CA TYR A 233 0.32 -7.65 -11.48
C TYR A 233 0.58 -7.88 -12.98
N CYS A 234 -0.26 -7.33 -13.84
CA CYS A 234 -0.17 -7.48 -15.29
C CYS A 234 -0.84 -6.30 -16.00
N ASP A 235 -0.14 -5.70 -16.96
CA ASP A 235 -0.63 -4.58 -17.79
C ASP A 235 -1.25 -3.43 -16.97
N GLY A 236 -0.50 -2.96 -15.97
CA GLY A 236 -0.93 -1.81 -15.15
C GLY A 236 -2.06 -2.10 -14.18
N SER A 237 -2.40 -3.36 -13.91
CA SER A 237 -3.51 -3.71 -13.01
C SER A 237 -3.22 -4.97 -12.19
N TRP A 238 -3.84 -5.05 -11.01
CA TRP A 238 -3.89 -6.29 -10.23
C TRP A 238 -4.96 -7.22 -10.77
N TRP A 239 -4.66 -8.52 -10.76
CA TRP A 239 -5.56 -9.57 -11.23
C TRP A 239 -5.59 -10.71 -10.23
N GLN A 240 -6.78 -11.23 -9.94
CA GLN A 240 -6.97 -12.38 -9.06
C GLN A 240 -7.38 -13.62 -9.86
N LEU A 241 -6.71 -14.75 -9.65
CA LEU A 241 -7.13 -16.02 -10.23
C LEU A 241 -8.33 -16.56 -9.45
N ILE A 242 -9.51 -16.68 -10.06
CA ILE A 242 -10.74 -17.10 -9.36
C ILE A 242 -11.10 -18.58 -9.60
N GLN A 243 -10.33 -19.30 -10.43
CA GLN A 243 -10.52 -20.72 -10.70
C GLN A 243 -9.17 -21.46 -10.68
N ASP A 244 -9.14 -22.67 -10.13
CA ASP A 244 -7.94 -23.51 -10.12
C ASP A 244 -7.60 -23.93 -11.55
N LYS A 245 -6.55 -23.33 -12.11
CA LYS A 245 -6.04 -23.68 -13.42
C LYS A 245 -4.53 -23.60 -13.44
N SER A 246 -3.90 -24.78 -13.53
CA SER A 246 -2.45 -24.93 -13.49
C SER A 246 -1.75 -24.12 -14.58
N ASN A 247 -2.36 -23.89 -15.75
CA ASN A 247 -1.77 -23.12 -16.85
C ASN A 247 -2.66 -21.94 -17.26
N ALA A 248 -2.93 -21.04 -16.31
CA ALA A 248 -3.68 -19.83 -16.60
C ALA A 248 -2.91 -18.96 -17.61
N THR A 249 -3.52 -18.72 -18.77
CA THR A 249 -3.01 -17.77 -19.77
C THR A 249 -2.96 -16.36 -19.20
N SER A 250 -2.16 -15.49 -19.81
CA SER A 250 -1.97 -14.10 -19.38
C SER A 250 -3.29 -13.38 -19.04
N PRO A 251 -3.38 -12.66 -17.89
CA PRO A 251 -4.58 -11.96 -17.45
C PRO A 251 -5.07 -10.84 -18.38
N ASP A 252 -4.19 -10.26 -19.18
CA ASP A 252 -4.45 -9.13 -20.08
C ASP A 252 -4.88 -9.57 -21.50
N LYS A 253 -4.80 -10.86 -21.83
CA LYS A 253 -5.11 -11.37 -23.17
C LYS A 253 -6.57 -11.81 -23.28
N SER A 254 -7.12 -11.88 -24.50
CA SER A 254 -8.49 -12.29 -24.84
C SER A 254 -8.95 -13.67 -24.35
N LYS A 255 -8.07 -14.42 -23.66
CA LYS A 255 -8.32 -15.73 -23.05
C LYS A 255 -8.22 -15.72 -21.52
N ALA A 256 -8.18 -14.55 -20.86
CA ALA A 256 -8.09 -14.35 -19.41
C ALA A 256 -9.35 -14.75 -18.61
N ARG A 257 -9.99 -15.84 -19.04
CA ARG A 257 -11.29 -16.38 -18.61
C ARG A 257 -11.40 -16.77 -17.14
N TRP A 258 -10.30 -16.71 -16.40
CA TRP A 258 -10.15 -17.15 -15.02
C TRP A 258 -9.58 -16.06 -14.12
N TRP A 259 -9.21 -14.91 -14.70
CA TRP A 259 -8.64 -13.78 -13.99
C TRP A 259 -9.71 -12.70 -13.80
N LYS A 260 -9.88 -12.26 -12.56
CA LYS A 260 -10.66 -11.08 -12.22
C LYS A 260 -9.73 -9.88 -12.20
N LYS A 261 -10.03 -8.84 -12.97
CA LYS A 261 -9.34 -7.54 -12.88
C LYS A 261 -9.78 -6.83 -11.62
N ILE A 262 -8.84 -6.45 -10.76
CA ILE A 262 -9.10 -5.71 -9.53
C ILE A 262 -9.20 -4.22 -9.87
N ASN A 263 -10.38 -3.82 -10.35
CA ASN A 263 -10.68 -2.47 -10.78
C ASN A 263 -12.17 -2.16 -10.57
N LYS A 264 -12.53 -0.90 -10.36
CA LYS A 264 -13.92 -0.46 -10.21
C LYS A 264 -14.70 -0.59 -11.52
N ASN A 265 -14.06 -0.32 -12.66
CA ASN A 265 -14.71 -0.29 -13.96
C ASN A 265 -14.88 -1.71 -14.52
N TYR A 266 -16.05 -1.96 -15.12
CA TYR A 266 -16.32 -3.19 -15.84
C TYR A 266 -15.30 -3.39 -16.96
N SER A 267 -14.79 -4.62 -17.10
CA SER A 267 -13.89 -5.01 -18.17
C SER A 267 -14.39 -6.29 -18.82
N PRO A 268 -14.53 -6.34 -20.16
CA PRO A 268 -14.94 -7.55 -20.87
C PRO A 268 -13.89 -8.67 -20.84
N LEU A 269 -12.66 -8.36 -20.40
CA LEU A 269 -11.58 -9.32 -20.21
C LEU A 269 -11.57 -9.93 -18.81
N SER A 270 -12.32 -9.34 -17.87
CA SER A 270 -12.37 -9.79 -16.48
C SER A 270 -13.42 -10.87 -16.27
N ALA A 271 -13.09 -11.85 -15.45
CA ALA A 271 -14.07 -12.72 -14.83
C ALA A 271 -14.66 -12.04 -13.58
N TYR A 272 -15.87 -12.45 -13.18
CA TYR A 272 -16.55 -11.92 -11.99
C TYR A 272 -17.13 -13.05 -11.14
N THR A 273 -17.24 -12.85 -9.84
CA THR A 273 -17.88 -13.76 -8.89
C THR A 273 -19.17 -13.13 -8.36
N LYS A 274 -20.12 -13.97 -7.94
CA LYS A 274 -21.37 -13.52 -7.34
C LYS A 274 -21.11 -12.51 -6.23
N GLY A 275 -21.82 -11.38 -6.29
CA GLY A 275 -21.70 -10.28 -5.35
C GLY A 275 -20.70 -9.19 -5.75
N ASP A 276 -19.85 -9.42 -6.75
CA ASP A 276 -18.96 -8.37 -7.31
C ASP A 276 -19.77 -7.15 -7.75
N ILE A 277 -19.24 -5.96 -7.51
CA ILE A 277 -19.85 -4.70 -7.93
C ILE A 277 -18.88 -3.96 -8.83
N VAL A 278 -19.38 -3.51 -9.99
CA VAL A 278 -18.61 -2.77 -10.98
C VAL A 278 -19.36 -1.51 -11.40
N PHE A 279 -18.60 -0.50 -11.80
CA PHE A 279 -19.10 0.67 -12.51
C PHE A 279 -19.06 0.40 -14.02
N PHE A 280 -20.19 0.61 -14.69
CA PHE A 280 -20.29 0.44 -16.14
C PHE A 280 -20.31 1.80 -16.83
N GLU A 281 -19.16 2.19 -17.38
CA GLU A 281 -18.92 3.53 -17.93
C GLU A 281 -19.92 3.92 -19.03
N LYS A 282 -20.35 2.96 -19.87
CA LYS A 282 -21.29 3.23 -20.97
C LYS A 282 -22.64 3.75 -20.50
N GLU A 283 -23.10 3.32 -19.32
CA GLU A 283 -24.38 3.74 -18.74
C GLU A 283 -24.23 4.59 -17.48
N GLN A 284 -22.99 4.86 -17.06
CA GLN A 284 -22.68 5.64 -15.85
C GLN A 284 -23.38 5.10 -14.58
N CYS A 285 -23.47 3.76 -14.45
CA CYS A 285 -24.20 3.10 -13.37
C CYS A 285 -23.45 1.92 -12.77
N TYR A 286 -23.73 1.63 -11.50
CA TYR A 286 -23.23 0.47 -10.78
C TYR A 286 -24.11 -0.76 -11.02
N TYR A 287 -23.44 -1.91 -11.07
CA TYR A 287 -24.06 -3.20 -11.29
C TYR A 287 -23.48 -4.25 -10.34
N GLN A 288 -24.34 -5.10 -9.79
CA GLN A 288 -23.95 -6.23 -8.95
C GLN A 288 -24.06 -7.54 -9.73
N CYS A 289 -23.01 -8.34 -9.72
CA CYS A 289 -22.95 -9.66 -10.33
C CYS A 289 -23.82 -10.66 -9.54
N LEU A 290 -24.75 -11.35 -10.20
CA LEU A 290 -25.74 -12.24 -9.56
C LEU A 290 -25.26 -13.69 -9.42
N GLN A 291 -24.23 -14.09 -10.15
CA GLN A 291 -23.69 -15.44 -10.18
C GLN A 291 -22.23 -15.42 -10.62
N ASP A 292 -21.50 -16.51 -10.42
CA ASP A 292 -20.13 -16.56 -10.88
C ASP A 292 -20.06 -16.62 -12.42
N MET A 293 -19.26 -15.72 -12.98
CA MET A 293 -19.07 -15.50 -14.41
C MET A 293 -17.66 -15.95 -14.82
N TYR A 294 -17.45 -17.27 -14.81
CA TYR A 294 -16.22 -17.91 -15.28
C TYR A 294 -16.28 -18.15 -16.80
N SER A 295 -15.16 -18.01 -17.51
CA SER A 295 -15.06 -18.41 -18.93
C SER A 295 -15.90 -17.63 -19.94
N MET A 296 -16.33 -16.42 -19.58
CA MET A 296 -17.22 -15.58 -20.39
C MET A 296 -16.48 -14.57 -21.30
N GLY A 297 -15.13 -14.58 -21.26
CA GLY A 297 -14.29 -13.75 -22.13
C GLY A 297 -14.48 -14.09 -23.61
N VAL A 298 -14.71 -13.04 -24.40
CA VAL A 298 -15.09 -13.03 -25.82
C VAL A 298 -14.30 -14.09 -26.61
N GLY A 299 -15.01 -15.10 -27.12
CA GLY A 299 -14.48 -15.87 -28.26
C GLY A 299 -14.41 -14.92 -29.45
N SER A 300 -13.39 -15.04 -30.28
CA SER A 300 -13.30 -14.33 -31.56
C SER A 300 -14.67 -14.29 -32.23
N ASP A 301 -15.14 -13.08 -32.50
CA ASP A 301 -16.35 -12.76 -33.26
C ASP A 301 -17.70 -12.82 -32.49
N SER A 302 -17.88 -12.01 -31.44
CA SER A 302 -19.12 -11.22 -31.17
C SER A 302 -19.15 -10.60 -29.77
N SER A 303 -19.38 -9.28 -29.74
CA SER A 303 -20.03 -8.43 -28.71
C SER A 303 -20.18 -8.94 -27.27
N ASP A 304 -19.79 -8.13 -26.29
CA ASP A 304 -20.50 -7.66 -25.05
C ASP A 304 -21.67 -8.49 -24.46
N GLY A 305 -21.84 -9.77 -24.77
CA GLY A 305 -23.05 -10.55 -24.46
C GLY A 305 -23.25 -10.83 -22.98
N TYR A 306 -22.29 -10.40 -22.16
CA TYR A 306 -22.26 -10.53 -20.72
C TYR A 306 -21.97 -9.19 -20.02
N ALA A 307 -21.89 -8.11 -20.78
CA ALA A 307 -21.84 -6.78 -20.21
C ALA A 307 -23.18 -6.47 -19.52
N PRO A 308 -23.19 -5.51 -18.58
CA PRO A 308 -24.42 -5.10 -17.91
C PRO A 308 -25.57 -4.69 -18.85
N ASP A 309 -25.27 -4.32 -20.09
CA ASP A 309 -26.21 -3.85 -21.12
C ASP A 309 -26.64 -4.91 -22.18
N GLY A 310 -26.21 -6.17 -22.09
CA GLY A 310 -26.63 -7.27 -22.99
C GLY A 310 -27.03 -8.54 -22.22
N PHE A 311 -28.16 -9.23 -22.47
CA PHE A 311 -28.72 -9.67 -23.75
C PHE A 311 -30.28 -9.72 -23.70
N ASN A 312 -30.94 -9.35 -24.81
CA ASN A 312 -32.38 -9.44 -25.12
C ASN A 312 -33.16 -10.54 -24.34
N GLY A 313 -33.74 -10.19 -23.19
CA GLY A 313 -34.82 -10.94 -22.56
C GLY A 313 -34.47 -12.31 -21.97
N LYS A 314 -33.19 -12.66 -21.77
CA LYS A 314 -32.78 -13.88 -21.05
C LYS A 314 -31.69 -13.57 -20.02
N GLN A 315 -32.04 -13.75 -18.74
CA GLN A 315 -31.20 -13.68 -17.53
C GLN A 315 -30.07 -12.65 -17.58
N THR A 316 -30.33 -11.45 -17.03
CA THR A 316 -29.25 -10.50 -16.75
C THR A 316 -28.37 -11.10 -15.65
N TYR A 317 -27.08 -11.31 -15.93
CA TYR A 317 -26.09 -11.71 -14.93
C TYR A 317 -25.79 -10.58 -13.93
N TRP A 318 -26.34 -9.40 -14.19
CA TRP A 318 -26.15 -8.18 -13.44
C TRP A 318 -27.49 -7.70 -12.88
N LYS A 319 -27.41 -7.15 -11.67
CA LYS A 319 -28.47 -6.40 -11.01
C LYS A 319 -28.09 -4.92 -11.03
N TYR A 320 -28.94 -4.11 -11.65
CA TYR A 320 -28.82 -2.66 -11.63
C TYR A 320 -28.86 -2.13 -10.18
N ILE A 321 -27.91 -1.28 -9.83
CA ILE A 321 -27.88 -0.55 -8.55
C ILE A 321 -28.31 0.91 -8.78
N GLY A 322 -27.71 1.58 -9.77
CA GLY A 322 -27.95 2.99 -10.04
C GLY A 322 -26.67 3.79 -10.23
N PRO A 323 -26.78 5.12 -10.45
CA PRO A 323 -25.63 6.01 -10.66
C PRO A 323 -24.80 6.27 -9.39
N LYS A 324 -25.28 5.84 -8.22
CA LYS A 324 -24.55 5.89 -6.95
C LYS A 324 -24.49 4.50 -6.34
N ASN A 325 -23.34 4.09 -5.80
CA ASN A 325 -23.23 2.82 -5.10
C ASN A 325 -23.99 2.90 -3.76
N THR A 326 -25.01 2.06 -3.59
CA THR A 326 -25.83 2.01 -2.36
C THR A 326 -25.54 0.77 -1.51
N VAL A 327 -24.54 -0.03 -1.89
CA VAL A 327 -24.20 -1.26 -1.18
C VAL A 327 -23.37 -0.94 0.06
N THR A 328 -23.82 -1.44 1.20
CA THR A 328 -23.22 -1.18 2.52
C THR A 328 -22.57 -2.41 3.14
N LYS A 329 -22.70 -3.58 2.51
CA LYS A 329 -22.13 -4.83 3.02
C LYS A 329 -21.29 -5.50 1.94
N ASP A 330 -20.01 -5.65 2.24
CA ASP A 330 -19.09 -6.41 1.41
C ASP A 330 -19.36 -7.90 1.59
N VAL A 331 -19.42 -8.62 0.48
CA VAL A 331 -19.66 -10.06 0.43
C VAL A 331 -18.33 -10.82 0.29
N HIS A 332 -17.24 -10.10 0.00
CA HIS A 332 -15.92 -10.66 -0.25
C HIS A 332 -15.20 -10.89 1.06
N ASN A 333 -14.95 -12.15 1.35
CA ASN A 333 -14.19 -12.55 2.53
C ASN A 333 -12.72 -12.75 2.14
N CYS A 334 -11.86 -11.77 2.46
CA CYS A 334 -10.41 -11.88 2.26
C CYS A 334 -9.78 -13.08 3.02
N ASP A 335 -10.41 -13.51 4.12
CA ASP A 335 -9.90 -14.60 4.94
C ASP A 335 -10.05 -15.96 4.25
N ASP A 336 -11.13 -16.19 3.49
CA ASP A 336 -11.36 -17.47 2.79
C ASP A 336 -10.31 -17.75 1.70
N ILE A 337 -9.68 -16.69 1.17
CA ILE A 337 -8.65 -16.76 0.12
C ILE A 337 -7.26 -17.10 0.69
N SER A 338 -7.00 -16.77 1.96
CA SER A 338 -5.67 -16.88 2.60
C SER A 338 -5.55 -17.98 3.66
N ILE A 339 -6.66 -18.40 4.30
CA ILE A 339 -6.69 -19.38 5.40
C ILE A 339 -6.14 -20.78 5.00
N ARG A 340 -6.16 -21.14 3.71
CA ARG A 340 -5.70 -22.47 3.26
C ARG A 340 -4.21 -22.56 2.92
N ARG A 341 -3.41 -21.53 3.23
CA ARG A 341 -2.05 -21.40 2.68
C ARG A 341 -0.97 -21.42 3.76
N THR A 342 0.06 -22.23 3.50
CA THR A 342 1.22 -22.46 4.36
C THR A 342 2.13 -21.24 4.39
N ASP A 343 2.60 -20.88 5.58
CA ASP A 343 3.60 -19.81 5.73
C ASP A 343 4.93 -20.23 5.07
N THR A 344 5.43 -19.38 4.19
CA THR A 344 6.69 -19.55 3.46
C THR A 344 7.76 -18.57 3.97
N VAL A 345 8.95 -18.59 3.37
CA VAL A 345 10.01 -17.62 3.71
C VAL A 345 9.58 -16.15 3.52
N LEU A 346 8.60 -15.87 2.65
CA LEU A 346 8.04 -14.53 2.48
C LEU A 346 7.39 -13.99 3.77
N ASN A 347 6.80 -14.86 4.59
CA ASN A 347 6.15 -14.48 5.84
C ASN A 347 7.14 -13.98 6.92
N LYS A 348 8.46 -14.04 6.66
CA LYS A 348 9.45 -13.33 7.47
C LYS A 348 9.30 -11.80 7.39
N LEU A 349 8.68 -11.27 6.31
CA LEU A 349 8.31 -9.86 6.21
C LEU A 349 7.10 -9.51 7.08
N ASP A 350 6.14 -10.41 7.25
CA ASP A 350 4.95 -10.16 8.10
C ASP A 350 5.30 -9.97 9.58
N ARG A 351 6.49 -10.41 9.99
CA ARG A 351 7.02 -10.20 11.33
C ARG A 351 7.56 -8.78 11.55
N LEU A 352 7.71 -8.00 10.47
CA LEU A 352 8.16 -6.63 10.51
C LEU A 352 6.96 -5.69 10.45
N THR A 353 7.05 -4.57 11.17
CA THR A 353 6.09 -3.47 11.03
C THR A 353 6.28 -2.75 9.70
N GLU A 354 5.25 -2.06 9.22
CA GLU A 354 5.34 -1.24 8.00
C GLU A 354 6.49 -0.22 8.06
N SER A 355 6.69 0.43 9.22
CA SER A 355 7.83 1.33 9.43
C SER A 355 9.19 0.64 9.30
N GLN A 356 9.31 -0.61 9.74
CA GLN A 356 10.54 -1.38 9.59
C GLN A 356 10.77 -1.76 8.13
N ILE A 357 9.73 -2.20 7.41
CA ILE A 357 9.80 -2.51 5.98
C ILE A 357 10.23 -1.28 5.18
N ASN A 358 9.61 -0.12 5.43
CA ASN A 358 9.94 1.14 4.76
C ASN A 358 11.35 1.66 5.10
N SER A 359 11.94 1.20 6.20
CA SER A 359 13.31 1.53 6.61
C SER A 359 14.37 0.55 6.07
N ILE A 360 13.97 -0.53 5.40
CA ILE A 360 14.91 -1.48 4.79
C ILE A 360 15.73 -0.73 3.73
N PRO A 361 17.07 -0.73 3.81
CA PRO A 361 17.90 -0.01 2.85
C PRO A 361 17.99 -0.73 1.50
N LYS A 362 18.21 0.04 0.43
CA LYS A 362 18.57 -0.49 -0.89
C LYS A 362 19.93 -1.18 -0.79
N TYR A 363 20.11 -2.28 -1.53
CA TYR A 363 21.39 -2.94 -1.63
C TYR A 363 22.47 -1.99 -2.17
N ASP A 364 23.63 -1.96 -1.53
CA ASP A 364 24.81 -1.23 -1.97
C ASP A 364 25.89 -2.23 -2.35
N VAL A 365 26.23 -2.25 -3.64
CA VAL A 365 27.25 -3.14 -4.22
C VAL A 365 28.64 -2.88 -3.62
N ASN A 366 28.90 -1.66 -3.14
CA ASN A 366 30.20 -1.29 -2.56
C ASN A 366 30.31 -1.65 -1.08
N LYS A 367 29.20 -2.01 -0.43
CA LYS A 367 29.18 -2.40 0.98
C LYS A 367 29.50 -3.90 1.11
N THR A 368 30.55 -4.22 1.85
CA THR A 368 31.07 -5.61 1.98
C THR A 368 30.81 -6.25 3.34
N ASP A 369 30.24 -5.52 4.30
CA ASP A 369 30.12 -5.94 5.71
C ASP A 369 28.68 -6.32 6.14
N TYR A 370 27.83 -6.71 5.19
CA TYR A 370 26.49 -7.21 5.50
C TYR A 370 26.54 -8.45 6.41
N LYS A 371 25.80 -8.38 7.54
CA LYS A 371 25.77 -9.41 8.58
C LYS A 371 24.52 -10.26 8.47
N ILE A 372 24.58 -11.48 9.01
CA ILE A 372 23.39 -12.32 9.17
C ILE A 372 22.34 -11.55 10.00
N GLY A 373 21.11 -11.50 9.48
CA GLY A 373 20.01 -10.71 10.02
C GLY A 373 19.74 -9.41 9.27
N ASP A 374 20.64 -8.96 8.39
CA ASP A 374 20.43 -7.74 7.61
C ASP A 374 19.35 -7.96 6.54
N TYR A 375 18.41 -7.02 6.50
CA TYR A 375 17.42 -6.89 5.44
C TYR A 375 17.89 -5.85 4.42
N ILE A 376 17.70 -6.15 3.14
CA ILE A 376 17.93 -5.22 2.04
C ILE A 376 16.86 -5.40 0.96
N TYR A 377 16.71 -4.42 0.08
CA TYR A 377 15.92 -4.57 -1.15
C TYR A 377 16.72 -4.23 -2.40
N ASN A 378 16.33 -4.83 -3.53
CA ASN A 378 16.66 -4.36 -4.87
C ASN A 378 15.41 -3.87 -5.57
N GLU A 379 15.54 -2.86 -6.43
CA GLU A 379 14.49 -2.48 -7.37
C GLU A 379 14.56 -3.38 -8.60
N GLU A 380 13.46 -4.05 -8.90
CA GLU A 380 13.23 -4.75 -10.15
C GLU A 380 12.75 -3.78 -11.23
N LYS A 381 12.46 -4.30 -12.42
CA LYS A 381 11.85 -3.50 -13.49
C LYS A 381 10.52 -2.92 -12.99
N ASN A 382 10.20 -1.69 -13.40
CA ASN A 382 8.97 -0.98 -13.04
C ASN A 382 8.86 -0.50 -11.57
N GLY A 383 9.98 -0.44 -10.83
CA GLY A 383 10.01 0.17 -9.48
C GLY A 383 9.55 -0.75 -8.34
N ILE A 384 9.32 -2.04 -8.63
CA ILE A 384 8.95 -3.05 -7.62
C ILE A 384 10.16 -3.40 -6.77
N LYS A 385 9.99 -3.47 -5.43
CA LYS A 385 11.06 -3.85 -4.50
C LYS A 385 11.06 -5.36 -4.24
N GLN A 386 12.14 -6.05 -4.56
CA GLN A 386 12.40 -7.42 -4.11
C GLN A 386 13.24 -7.38 -2.84
N TYR A 387 12.74 -8.00 -1.77
CA TYR A 387 13.40 -8.03 -0.47
C TYR A 387 14.25 -9.28 -0.28
N TYR A 388 15.34 -9.14 0.48
CA TYR A 388 16.26 -10.20 0.82
C TYR A 388 16.65 -10.13 2.29
N LEU A 389 16.98 -11.28 2.87
CA LEU A 389 17.49 -11.43 4.23
C LEU A 389 18.83 -12.17 4.18
N LYS A 390 19.87 -11.63 4.81
CA LYS A 390 21.13 -12.36 4.99
C LYS A 390 20.91 -13.44 6.05
N VAL A 391 20.94 -14.72 5.66
CA VAL A 391 20.66 -15.84 6.57
C VAL A 391 21.88 -16.70 6.87
N LEU A 392 22.87 -16.69 5.97
CA LEU A 392 24.10 -17.45 6.09
C LEU A 392 25.29 -16.60 5.62
N ASP A 393 26.49 -16.95 6.07
CA ASP A 393 27.71 -16.40 5.49
C ASP A 393 27.87 -16.87 4.04
N GLY A 394 28.42 -16.00 3.21
CA GLY A 394 28.57 -16.26 1.78
C GLY A 394 29.11 -15.06 1.02
N SER A 395 29.81 -15.35 -0.08
CA SER A 395 30.38 -14.37 -0.99
C SER A 395 29.43 -14.11 -2.16
N GLY A 396 29.14 -12.85 -2.46
CA GLY A 396 28.29 -12.44 -3.57
C GLY A 396 27.11 -11.59 -3.14
N GLY A 397 26.51 -10.93 -4.12
CA GLY A 397 25.33 -10.08 -3.92
C GLY A 397 24.05 -10.88 -3.70
N PRO A 398 22.97 -10.21 -3.26
CA PRO A 398 21.65 -10.82 -3.12
C PRO A 398 21.17 -11.40 -4.47
N GLY A 399 20.68 -12.64 -4.45
CA GLY A 399 20.15 -13.31 -5.63
C GLY A 399 21.19 -13.75 -6.68
N SER A 400 22.49 -13.61 -6.40
CA SER A 400 23.54 -14.08 -7.33
C SER A 400 23.70 -15.60 -7.34
N SER A 401 23.57 -16.24 -6.18
CA SER A 401 23.66 -17.69 -5.98
C SER A 401 23.19 -18.05 -4.57
N ALA A 402 22.80 -19.31 -4.34
CA ALA A 402 22.49 -19.80 -2.99
C ALA A 402 23.70 -19.68 -2.03
N SER A 403 24.93 -19.75 -2.59
CA SER A 403 26.18 -19.61 -1.84
C SER A 403 26.50 -18.18 -1.40
N SER A 404 25.76 -17.20 -1.91
CA SER A 404 25.84 -15.82 -1.41
C SER A 404 25.32 -15.71 0.03
N GLY A 405 24.56 -16.69 0.52
CA GLY A 405 23.96 -16.68 1.86
C GLY A 405 22.78 -15.72 2.00
N TRP A 406 22.36 -15.08 0.91
CA TRP A 406 21.15 -14.28 0.86
C TRP A 406 19.93 -15.15 0.57
N GLN A 407 18.91 -15.00 1.41
CA GLN A 407 17.60 -15.55 1.17
C GLN A 407 16.73 -14.53 0.45
N ILE A 408 16.16 -14.94 -0.67
CA ILE A 408 15.13 -14.18 -1.38
C ILE A 408 13.83 -14.35 -0.59
N LEU A 409 13.24 -13.25 -0.13
CA LEU A 409 11.96 -13.27 0.55
C LEU A 409 10.87 -13.32 -0.53
N SER A 410 10.53 -14.54 -0.92
CA SER A 410 9.50 -14.85 -1.92
C SER A 410 8.78 -16.13 -1.53
N ARG A 411 7.53 -16.28 -1.99
CA ARG A 411 6.78 -17.52 -1.80
C ARG A 411 7.38 -18.65 -2.63
N ASP A 412 7.83 -18.33 -3.85
CA ASP A 412 8.35 -19.31 -4.80
C ASP A 412 9.78 -19.72 -4.48
N TRP A 413 10.08 -20.99 -4.70
CA TRP A 413 11.45 -21.48 -4.70
C TRP A 413 12.26 -20.77 -5.79
N ASN A 414 13.48 -20.39 -5.44
CA ASN A 414 14.46 -19.83 -6.34
C ASN A 414 15.82 -20.50 -6.17
N LYS A 415 16.44 -20.87 -7.29
CA LYS A 415 17.74 -21.54 -7.33
C LYS A 415 18.92 -20.73 -6.77
N ASN A 416 18.80 -19.40 -6.76
CA ASN A 416 19.82 -18.49 -6.26
C ASN A 416 19.58 -18.05 -4.81
N SER A 417 18.57 -18.59 -4.14
CA SER A 417 18.24 -18.26 -2.75
C SER A 417 18.86 -19.25 -1.76
N ALA A 418 19.34 -18.74 -0.63
CA ALA A 418 19.69 -19.56 0.53
C ALA A 418 18.45 -19.89 1.38
N TYR A 419 18.45 -21.07 2.01
CA TYR A 419 17.36 -21.52 2.89
C TYR A 419 17.90 -22.05 4.21
N LEU A 420 17.24 -21.75 5.32
CA LEU A 420 17.52 -22.33 6.62
C LEU A 420 16.70 -23.59 6.82
N LYS A 421 17.19 -24.50 7.67
CA LYS A 421 16.43 -25.68 8.08
C LYS A 421 15.05 -25.27 8.62
N GLY A 422 14.01 -25.87 8.07
CA GLY A 422 12.62 -25.61 8.42
C GLY A 422 11.93 -24.55 7.57
N ASP A 423 12.66 -23.80 6.75
CA ASP A 423 12.07 -22.85 5.79
C ASP A 423 11.18 -23.60 4.79
N ILE A 424 10.08 -22.97 4.42
CA ILE A 424 9.11 -23.52 3.46
C ILE A 424 9.02 -22.60 2.25
N VAL A 425 8.98 -23.18 1.05
CA VAL A 425 8.78 -22.48 -0.23
C VAL A 425 7.81 -23.25 -1.11
N LEU A 426 7.16 -22.56 -2.04
CA LEU A 426 6.33 -23.16 -3.07
C LEU A 426 7.18 -23.52 -4.29
N TYR A 427 7.14 -24.78 -4.72
CA TYR A 427 7.78 -25.22 -5.95
C TYR A 427 6.77 -25.16 -7.09
N SER A 428 6.92 -24.16 -7.96
CA SER A 428 5.99 -23.89 -9.07
C SER A 428 6.54 -24.26 -10.46
N GLU A 429 7.69 -24.94 -10.53
CA GLU A 429 8.32 -25.34 -11.80
C GLU A 429 7.93 -26.77 -12.25
N ALA A 430 7.23 -27.54 -11.42
CA ALA A 430 6.65 -28.84 -11.79
C ALA A 430 5.12 -28.76 -11.92
N GLN A 431 4.55 -29.68 -12.70
CA GLN A 431 3.10 -29.78 -12.95
C GLN A 431 2.28 -29.89 -11.65
N ASP A 432 2.86 -30.48 -10.61
CA ASP A 432 2.28 -30.54 -9.27
C ASP A 432 2.88 -29.42 -8.41
N LEU A 433 2.09 -28.36 -8.21
CA LEU A 433 2.37 -27.30 -7.23
C LEU A 433 2.48 -27.94 -5.83
N GLY A 434 3.63 -27.78 -5.18
CA GLY A 434 3.86 -28.36 -3.85
C GLY A 434 4.70 -27.46 -2.95
N TYR A 435 4.43 -27.50 -1.65
CA TYR A 435 5.27 -26.86 -0.66
C TYR A 435 6.45 -27.77 -0.31
N LEU A 436 7.65 -27.19 -0.38
CA LEU A 436 8.89 -27.83 0.01
C LEU A 436 9.39 -27.23 1.31
N LYS A 437 9.74 -28.10 2.26
CA LYS A 437 10.38 -27.73 3.52
C LYS A 437 11.86 -28.11 3.48
N ALA A 438 12.73 -27.17 3.81
CA ALA A 438 14.16 -27.40 3.91
C ALA A 438 14.47 -28.30 5.12
N MET A 439 15.14 -29.43 4.88
CA MET A 439 15.51 -30.40 5.94
C MET A 439 16.83 -30.04 6.64
N GLN A 440 17.63 -29.19 5.99
CA GLN A 440 18.89 -28.65 6.48
C GLN A 440 19.11 -27.24 5.93
N ASN A 441 20.17 -26.55 6.37
CA ASN A 441 20.56 -25.27 5.75
C ASN A 441 21.07 -25.55 4.33
N ILE A 442 20.60 -24.75 3.37
CA ILE A 442 20.88 -24.88 1.95
C ILE A 442 21.55 -23.60 1.45
N ASN A 443 22.83 -23.71 1.08
CA ASN A 443 23.65 -22.62 0.56
C ASN A 443 24.42 -23.02 -0.70
N LYS A 444 24.06 -24.13 -1.33
CA LYS A 444 24.62 -24.64 -2.59
C LYS A 444 23.64 -25.64 -3.17
N ASP A 445 23.64 -25.80 -4.49
CA ASP A 445 22.86 -26.81 -5.24
C ASP A 445 21.47 -27.10 -4.64
N ASN A 446 20.60 -26.09 -4.65
CA ASN A 446 19.30 -26.13 -3.99
C ASN A 446 18.15 -26.60 -4.91
N ASN A 447 18.47 -27.17 -6.08
CA ASN A 447 17.48 -27.62 -7.07
C ASN A 447 16.68 -28.83 -6.56
N PRO A 448 15.35 -28.73 -6.43
CA PRO A 448 14.49 -29.83 -5.99
C PRO A 448 14.43 -31.00 -6.98
N THR A 449 14.66 -30.76 -8.28
CA THR A 449 14.48 -31.77 -9.35
C THR A 449 15.73 -32.52 -9.75
N THR A 450 16.89 -32.18 -9.18
CA THR A 450 18.13 -32.83 -9.58
C THR A 450 18.23 -34.30 -9.24
N TRP A 451 17.23 -34.99 -8.63
CA TRP A 451 17.05 -36.45 -8.69
C TRP A 451 15.58 -36.87 -8.80
N PRO A 452 15.23 -37.82 -9.70
CA PRO A 452 13.86 -37.95 -10.16
C PRO A 452 13.07 -39.07 -9.43
N HIS A 453 11.77 -38.82 -9.33
CA HIS A 453 10.64 -39.73 -9.11
C HIS A 453 10.42 -40.38 -7.73
N MET A 454 9.20 -40.13 -7.26
CA MET A 454 8.44 -40.84 -6.24
C MET A 454 8.72 -42.35 -6.22
N LEU A 455 9.17 -42.86 -5.09
CA LEU A 455 8.81 -44.18 -4.57
C LEU A 455 8.89 -44.08 -3.04
N GLU A 456 7.79 -44.45 -2.38
CA GLU A 456 7.70 -44.62 -0.93
C GLU A 456 8.96 -45.29 -0.37
N ILE A 457 9.49 -44.75 0.73
CA ILE A 457 10.07 -45.59 1.78
C ILE A 457 9.23 -45.36 3.02
N VAL A 458 8.11 -46.07 3.08
CA VAL A 458 7.47 -46.43 4.35
C VAL A 458 8.43 -47.37 5.06
N ASN A 459 8.84 -46.99 6.28
CA ASN A 459 9.71 -47.73 7.19
C ASN A 459 11.17 -47.89 6.76
N GLY A 460 12.01 -46.90 7.09
CA GLY A 460 13.45 -47.13 7.22
C GLY A 460 14.30 -45.90 6.92
N ASN A 461 14.61 -45.14 7.97
CA ASN A 461 15.70 -44.16 8.10
C ASN A 461 15.78 -43.03 7.02
N PRO A 462 15.65 -41.74 7.38
CA PRO A 462 15.81 -40.66 6.42
C PRO A 462 17.23 -40.67 5.82
N ASN A 463 17.32 -40.81 4.51
CA ASN A 463 18.58 -40.74 3.77
C ASN A 463 19.17 -39.32 3.93
N PRO A 464 20.42 -39.15 4.42
CA PRO A 464 21.01 -37.85 4.76
C PRO A 464 21.26 -36.90 3.57
N ASN A 465 20.88 -37.29 2.35
CA ASN A 465 21.14 -36.53 1.12
C ASN A 465 19.94 -35.73 0.60
N TYR A 466 18.79 -35.73 1.29
CA TYR A 466 17.63 -34.94 0.88
C TYR A 466 17.64 -33.56 1.53
N PHE A 467 17.82 -32.52 0.71
CA PHE A 467 17.74 -31.12 1.14
C PHE A 467 16.29 -30.65 1.39
N TRP A 468 15.31 -31.29 0.76
CA TRP A 468 13.90 -30.90 0.77
C TRP A 468 12.97 -32.06 1.15
N SER A 469 11.87 -31.77 1.83
CA SER A 469 10.73 -32.68 2.05
C SER A 469 9.43 -32.02 1.62
N THR A 470 8.45 -32.78 1.13
CA THR A 470 7.11 -32.26 0.84
C THR A 470 6.34 -31.96 2.14
N VAL A 471 5.50 -30.93 2.11
CA VAL A 471 4.54 -30.63 3.17
C VAL A 471 3.16 -31.06 2.68
N ASN A 472 2.46 -31.90 3.46
CA ASN A 472 1.09 -32.32 3.19
C ASN A 472 0.06 -31.29 3.67
#